data_AF-A0A2E3PHS3-F1
#
_entry.id   AF-A0A2E3PHS3-F1
#
_cell.length_a   1.000
_cell.length_b   1.000
_cell.length_c   1.000
_cell.angle_alpha   90.00
_cell.angle_beta   90.00
_cell.angle_gamma   90.00
#
_symmetry.space_group_name_H-M   'P 1'
#
loop_
_entity.id
_entity.type
_entity.pdbx_description
1 polymer ?
#
loop_
_entity_poly.entity_id
_entity_poly.type
_entity_poly.pdbx_seq_one_letter_code
_entity_poly.pdbx_strand_id
1 'polypeptide(L)'
;MMTRRILTYGLGLAMAAGLAACSGLPESAAGVDRPLSYDGTDYMVNYSVREVTEALDAPGATARFDATFIEIARADGQPMSGSGSADAVAIASAFCETYGLPAAPVAGRTQYSGGGWSLQNHCGAAFG
;
A
#
# COMPACT_ATOMS: atom_id res chain seq x y z
N MET A 1 23.86 -56.25 0.53
CA MET A 1 22.52 -56.78 0.21
C MET A 1 21.49 -55.99 1.00
N MET A 2 20.50 -55.44 0.29
CA MET A 2 19.16 -54.93 0.70
C MET A 2 18.98 -54.40 2.14
N THR A 3 18.50 -53.17 2.34
CA THR A 3 17.06 -52.89 2.25
C THR A 3 16.78 -51.39 2.04
N ARG A 4 16.07 -51.06 0.95
CA ARG A 4 15.42 -49.76 0.73
C ARG A 4 14.16 -49.69 1.61
N ARG A 5 13.95 -48.56 2.31
CA ARG A 5 12.62 -48.14 2.77
C ARG A 5 12.30 -46.79 2.14
N ILE A 6 11.40 -46.86 1.16
CA ILE A 6 10.67 -45.73 0.61
C ILE A 6 9.56 -45.45 1.63
N LEU A 7 9.55 -44.24 2.20
CA LEU A 7 8.41 -43.72 2.95
C LEU A 7 7.93 -42.48 2.21
N THR A 8 6.90 -42.68 1.39
CA THR A 8 6.11 -41.63 0.77
C THR A 8 5.07 -41.17 1.80
N TYR A 9 5.20 -39.95 2.27
CA TYR A 9 4.10 -39.12 2.78
C TYR A 9 4.27 -37.80 2.02
N GLY A 10 3.40 -37.37 1.11
CA GLY A 10 1.95 -37.40 1.20
C GLY A 10 1.49 -36.17 1.97
N LEU A 11 1.07 -35.14 1.21
CA LEU A 11 0.26 -34.00 1.63
C LEU A 11 0.82 -33.07 2.73
N GLY A 12 0.99 -31.81 2.36
CA GLY A 12 1.19 -30.74 3.32
C GLY A 12 1.51 -29.42 2.65
N LEU A 13 0.62 -28.97 1.78
CA LEU A 13 0.57 -27.60 1.30
C LEU A 13 0.30 -26.67 2.50
N ALA A 14 1.31 -26.43 3.34
CA ALA A 14 1.25 -25.41 4.37
C ALA A 14 1.82 -24.14 3.74
N MET A 15 0.99 -23.53 2.90
CA MET A 15 1.05 -22.12 2.57
C MET A 15 0.75 -21.37 3.88
N ALA A 16 1.73 -21.39 4.79
CA ALA A 16 1.80 -20.44 5.86
C ALA A 16 2.17 -19.10 5.21
N ALA A 17 1.18 -18.49 4.57
CA ALA A 17 1.01 -17.05 4.62
C ALA A 17 0.74 -16.71 6.09
N GLY A 18 1.76 -16.93 6.93
CA GLY A 18 1.85 -16.27 8.19
C GLY A 18 1.79 -14.81 7.81
N LEU A 19 0.71 -14.16 8.25
CA LEU A 19 0.65 -12.72 8.36
C LEU A 19 2.06 -12.30 8.78
N ALA A 20 2.81 -11.69 7.86
CA ALA A 20 3.88 -10.82 8.26
C ALA A 20 3.12 -9.78 9.07
N ALA A 21 3.11 -9.98 10.39
CA ALA A 21 2.67 -9.00 11.32
C ALA A 21 3.40 -7.74 10.86
N CYS A 22 2.61 -6.76 10.43
CA CYS A 22 3.08 -5.45 10.00
C CYS A 22 3.59 -4.74 11.26
N SER A 23 4.63 -5.30 11.90
CA SER A 23 5.27 -4.75 13.08
C SER A 23 6.23 -3.67 12.57
N GLY A 24 5.67 -2.52 12.22
CA GLY A 24 6.46 -1.43 11.66
C GLY A 24 5.73 -0.10 11.52
N LEU A 25 4.43 -0.10 11.23
CA LEU A 25 3.70 1.15 11.04
C LEU A 25 2.32 1.12 11.72
N PRO A 26 2.11 1.93 12.78
CA PRO A 26 0.80 2.06 13.41
C PRO A 26 -0.17 2.77 12.47
N GLU A 27 -1.36 2.20 12.35
CA GLU A 27 -2.55 2.81 11.76
C GLU A 27 -2.91 4.06 12.58
N SER A 28 -2.37 5.22 12.20
CA SER A 28 -2.77 6.50 12.76
C SER A 28 -3.40 7.35 11.69
N ALA A 29 -4.57 7.91 11.99
CA ALA A 29 -5.21 8.94 11.18
C ALA A 29 -4.33 10.19 11.02
N ALA A 30 -3.32 10.38 11.89
CA ALA A 30 -2.35 11.47 11.82
C ALA A 30 -1.28 11.28 10.73
N GLY A 31 -1.16 10.07 10.17
CA GLY A 31 -0.12 9.74 9.21
C GLY A 31 1.26 9.53 9.81
N VAL A 32 2.13 8.87 9.06
CA VAL A 32 3.53 8.65 9.40
C VAL A 32 4.38 9.04 8.20
N ASP A 33 5.24 10.04 8.38
CA ASP A 33 6.23 10.46 7.39
C ASP A 33 7.48 9.58 7.44
N ARG A 34 7.88 9.08 6.28
CA ARG A 34 9.05 8.22 6.11
C ARG A 34 9.80 8.58 4.83
N PRO A 35 11.14 8.56 4.86
CA PRO A 35 11.93 8.79 3.66
C PRO A 35 11.90 7.57 2.74
N LEU A 36 12.02 7.78 1.43
CA LEU A 36 12.21 6.73 0.44
C LEU A 36 13.14 7.21 -0.66
N SER A 37 14.15 6.42 -1.01
CA SER A 37 14.96 6.66 -2.21
C SER A 37 14.46 5.77 -3.35
N TYR A 38 14.07 6.35 -4.47
CA TYR A 38 13.58 5.64 -5.65
C TYR A 38 14.20 6.24 -6.93
N ASP A 39 14.78 5.39 -7.77
CA ASP A 39 15.46 5.78 -9.02
C ASP A 39 16.48 6.95 -8.84
N GLY A 40 17.23 6.92 -7.74
CA GLY A 40 18.22 7.95 -7.41
C GLY A 40 17.66 9.29 -6.92
N THR A 41 16.35 9.38 -6.71
CA THR A 41 15.68 10.56 -6.13
C THR A 41 15.17 10.25 -4.72
N ASP A 42 15.34 11.19 -3.79
CA ASP A 42 14.84 11.07 -2.43
C ASP A 42 13.45 11.71 -2.29
N TYR A 43 12.55 10.98 -1.64
CA TYR A 43 11.16 11.34 -1.40
C TYR A 43 10.86 11.33 0.09
N MET A 44 9.93 12.18 0.50
CA MET A 44 9.22 12.06 1.77
C MET A 44 7.82 11.54 1.46
N VAL A 45 7.49 10.39 2.05
CA VAL A 45 6.20 9.73 1.85
C VAL A 45 5.45 9.73 3.18
N ASN A 46 4.27 10.35 3.19
CA ASN A 46 3.33 10.25 4.29
C ASN A 46 2.37 9.10 4.03
N TYR A 47 2.23 8.20 5.00
CA TYR A 47 1.26 7.12 4.96
C TYR A 47 0.25 7.28 6.10
N SER A 48 -1.04 7.30 5.78
CA SER A 48 -2.11 7.35 6.78
C SER A 48 -3.25 6.41 6.44
N VAL A 49 -3.96 5.95 7.47
CA VAL A 49 -5.22 5.20 7.33
C VAL A 49 -6.29 5.97 8.08
N ARG A 50 -7.41 6.25 7.41
CA ARG A 50 -8.55 6.97 7.99
C ARG A 50 -9.86 6.47 7.43
N GLU A 51 -10.90 6.48 8.26
CA GLU A 51 -12.26 6.18 7.85
C GLU A 51 -12.74 7.24 6.85
N VAL A 52 -13.28 6.79 5.72
CA VAL A 52 -13.97 7.61 4.73
C VAL A 52 -15.42 7.19 4.63
N THR A 53 -16.30 8.17 4.51
CA THR A 53 -17.72 7.92 4.20
C THR A 53 -17.93 8.18 2.71
N GLU A 54 -18.35 7.16 1.98
CA GLU A 54 -18.67 7.27 0.55
C GLU A 54 -20.14 6.99 0.27
N ALA A 55 -20.66 7.66 -0.75
CA ALA A 55 -22.00 7.39 -1.26
C ALA A 55 -21.98 6.08 -2.07
N LEU A 56 -22.96 5.22 -1.80
CA LEU A 56 -23.19 4.02 -2.59
C LEU A 56 -24.08 4.35 -3.80
N ASP A 57 -24.09 3.46 -4.79
CA ASP A 57 -24.94 3.61 -5.99
C ASP A 57 -26.46 3.56 -5.68
N ALA A 58 -26.83 3.25 -4.43
CA ALA A 58 -28.21 3.33 -3.95
C ALA A 58 -28.56 4.73 -3.43
N PRO A 59 -29.72 5.30 -3.80
CA PRO A 59 -30.10 6.65 -3.42
C PRO A 59 -30.19 6.82 -1.90
N GLY A 60 -29.38 7.74 -1.36
CA GLY A 60 -29.34 8.07 0.06
C GLY A 60 -28.55 7.10 0.94
N ALA A 61 -27.92 6.07 0.36
CA ALA A 61 -27.08 5.14 1.11
C ALA A 61 -25.62 5.63 1.14
N THR A 62 -25.04 5.66 2.33
CA THR A 62 -23.60 5.87 2.53
C THR A 62 -23.02 4.70 3.29
N ALA A 63 -21.75 4.42 3.05
CA ALA A 63 -21.01 3.42 3.81
C ALA A 63 -19.66 3.98 4.24
N ARG A 64 -19.18 3.44 5.36
CA ARG A 64 -17.91 3.81 5.99
C ARG A 64 -16.90 2.72 5.71
N PHE A 65 -15.72 3.13 5.28
CA PHE A 65 -14.62 2.23 4.96
C PHE A 65 -13.32 2.84 5.41
N ASP A 66 -12.37 2.02 5.82
CA ASP A 66 -11.01 2.48 6.04
C ASP A 66 -10.31 2.66 4.69
N ALA A 67 -9.80 3.86 4.46
CA ALA A 67 -9.00 4.18 3.29
C ALA A 67 -7.58 4.54 3.72
N THR A 68 -6.63 4.03 2.96
CA THR A 68 -5.23 4.41 3.00
C THR A 68 -5.00 5.61 2.09
N PHE A 69 -4.20 6.53 2.59
CA PHE A 69 -3.71 7.69 1.86
C PHE A 69 -2.19 7.66 1.87
N ILE A 70 -1.60 7.82 0.69
CA ILE A 70 -0.16 7.89 0.47
C ILE A 70 0.12 9.22 -0.20
N GLU A 71 0.82 10.10 0.48
CA GLU A 71 1.22 11.40 -0.05
C GLU A 71 2.72 11.40 -0.30
N ILE A 72 3.12 11.78 -1.51
CA ILE A 72 4.50 11.69 -1.98
C ILE A 72 4.94 13.10 -2.36
N ALA A 73 6.03 13.55 -1.73
CA ALA A 73 6.72 14.76 -2.10
C ALA A 73 8.21 14.45 -2.28
N ARG A 74 8.90 15.22 -3.12
CA ARG A 74 10.37 15.14 -3.17
C ARG A 74 10.96 15.72 -1.89
N ALA A 75 11.98 15.06 -1.36
CA ALA A 75 12.65 15.50 -0.15
C ALA A 75 13.41 16.84 -0.34
N ASP A 76 13.79 17.16 -1.57
CA ASP A 76 14.42 18.44 -1.94
C ASP A 76 13.43 19.60 -2.13
N GLY A 77 12.13 19.35 -1.94
CA GLY A 77 11.06 20.35 -2.08
C GLY A 77 10.74 20.75 -3.53
N GLN A 78 11.38 20.12 -4.52
CA GLN A 78 11.03 20.37 -5.92
C GLN A 78 9.67 19.74 -6.26
N PRO A 79 8.88 20.37 -7.14
CA PRO A 79 7.61 19.82 -7.56
C PRO A 79 7.81 18.54 -8.40
N MET A 80 6.88 17.59 -8.26
CA MET A 80 6.83 16.36 -9.06
C MET A 80 6.08 16.53 -10.39
N SER A 81 6.07 17.75 -10.96
CA SER A 81 5.29 18.09 -12.17
C SER A 81 5.72 17.34 -13.44
N GLY A 82 6.88 16.68 -13.44
CA GLY A 82 7.37 15.81 -14.51
C GLY A 82 7.07 14.31 -14.33
N SER A 83 6.54 13.89 -13.17
CA SER A 83 6.21 12.50 -12.87
C SER A 83 4.75 12.22 -13.24
N GLY A 84 4.47 11.13 -13.93
CA GLY A 84 3.11 10.70 -14.23
C GLY A 84 2.44 9.99 -13.04
N SER A 85 1.13 9.74 -13.16
CA SER A 85 0.41 8.93 -12.16
C SER A 85 0.99 7.51 -12.02
N ALA A 86 1.47 6.93 -13.12
CA ALA A 86 2.13 5.62 -13.11
C ALA A 86 3.43 5.64 -12.27
N ASP A 87 4.22 6.72 -12.37
CA ASP A 87 5.45 6.88 -11.57
C ASP A 87 5.10 7.02 -10.09
N ALA A 88 4.05 7.79 -9.76
CA ALA A 88 3.58 7.92 -8.39
C ALA A 88 3.13 6.58 -7.79
N VAL A 89 2.44 5.74 -8.58
CA VAL A 89 2.07 4.37 -8.16
C VAL A 89 3.30 3.49 -7.97
N ALA A 90 4.32 3.60 -8.83
CA ALA A 90 5.56 2.84 -8.69
C ALA A 90 6.34 3.24 -7.42
N ILE A 91 6.44 4.54 -7.14
CA ILE A 91 7.06 5.07 -5.91
C ILE A 91 6.28 4.60 -4.67
N ALA A 92 4.95 4.70 -4.69
CA ALA A 92 4.10 4.18 -3.60
C ALA A 92 4.25 2.66 -3.40
N SER A 93 4.39 1.89 -4.49
CA SER A 93 4.60 0.44 -4.41
C SER A 93 5.93 0.13 -3.74
N ALA A 94 7.01 0.79 -4.19
CA ALA A 94 8.32 0.65 -3.58
C ALA A 94 8.33 1.07 -2.11
N PHE A 95 7.60 2.13 -1.76
CA PHE A 95 7.39 2.53 -0.37
C PHE A 95 6.77 1.40 0.46
N CYS A 96 5.67 0.85 -0.04
CA CYS A 96 4.95 -0.21 0.66
C CYS A 96 5.81 -1.46 0.84
N GLU A 97 6.54 -1.87 -0.20
CA GLU A 97 7.46 -3.02 -0.14
C GLU A 97 8.60 -2.77 0.85
N THR A 98 9.20 -1.58 0.84
CA THR A 98 10.32 -1.21 1.73
C THR A 98 9.93 -1.29 3.20
N TYR A 99 8.70 -0.88 3.54
CA TYR A 99 8.21 -0.81 4.92
C TYR A 99 7.27 -1.95 5.31
N GLY A 100 7.11 -2.97 4.45
CA GLY A 100 6.26 -4.14 4.71
C GLY A 100 4.77 -3.82 4.84
N LEU A 101 4.31 -2.76 4.18
CA LEU A 101 2.92 -2.31 4.16
C LEU A 101 2.09 -3.10 3.14
N PRO A 102 0.74 -3.04 3.23
CA PRO A 102 -0.14 -3.50 2.16
C PRO A 102 0.25 -2.89 0.82
N ALA A 103 0.16 -3.69 -0.25
CA ALA A 103 0.54 -3.26 -1.59
C ALA A 103 -0.16 -1.95 -1.97
N ALA A 104 0.58 -1.06 -2.61
CA ALA A 104 0.06 0.22 -3.06
C ALA A 104 -1.10 0.03 -4.06
N PRO A 105 -2.05 0.99 -4.11
CA PRO A 105 -3.15 0.94 -5.06
C PRO A 105 -2.66 0.85 -6.51
N VAL A 106 -3.04 -0.23 -7.19
CA VAL A 106 -2.99 -0.31 -8.66
C VAL A 106 -4.28 0.26 -9.29
N ALA A 107 -5.35 0.39 -8.49
CA ALA A 107 -6.70 0.78 -8.92
C ALA A 107 -7.37 1.80 -7.97
N GLY A 108 -6.61 2.79 -7.48
CA GLY A 108 -7.09 3.84 -6.58
C GLY A 108 -7.21 5.22 -7.22
N ARG A 109 -7.68 6.22 -6.46
CA ARG A 109 -7.67 7.63 -6.91
C ARG A 109 -6.25 8.16 -6.77
N THR A 110 -5.70 8.68 -7.87
CA THR A 110 -4.38 9.32 -7.90
C THR A 110 -4.56 10.78 -8.30
N GLN A 111 -4.04 11.71 -7.50
CA GLN A 111 -4.19 13.15 -7.70
C GLN A 111 -2.86 13.86 -7.51
N TYR A 112 -2.54 14.77 -8.42
CA TYR A 112 -1.43 15.71 -8.26
C TYR A 112 -1.92 16.99 -7.60
N SER A 113 -1.32 17.38 -6.49
CA SER A 113 -1.66 18.62 -5.77
C SER A 113 -0.49 19.08 -4.90
N GLY A 114 -0.40 20.39 -4.64
CA GLY A 114 0.61 20.93 -3.71
C GLY A 114 2.08 20.68 -4.09
N GLY A 115 2.38 20.32 -5.33
CA GLY A 115 3.73 19.96 -5.77
C GLY A 115 4.08 18.48 -5.62
N GLY A 116 3.16 17.64 -5.11
CA GLY A 116 3.34 16.22 -4.90
C GLY A 116 2.17 15.38 -5.42
N TRP A 117 2.24 14.08 -5.17
CA TRP A 117 1.21 13.12 -5.56
C TRP A 117 0.50 12.56 -4.34
N SER A 118 -0.81 12.42 -4.41
CA SER A 118 -1.64 11.75 -3.42
C SER A 118 -2.32 10.55 -4.04
N LEU A 119 -2.21 9.39 -3.39
CA LEU A 119 -2.87 8.16 -3.76
C LEU A 119 -3.81 7.75 -2.65
N GLN A 120 -5.05 7.44 -3.00
CA GLN A 120 -6.05 6.90 -2.09
C GLN A 120 -6.42 5.49 -2.52
N ASN A 121 -6.36 4.55 -1.58
CA ASN A 121 -6.88 3.20 -1.74
C ASN A 121 -7.85 2.85 -0.60
N HIS A 122 -8.83 2.01 -0.89
CA HIS A 122 -9.61 1.39 0.17
C HIS A 122 -8.82 0.18 0.67
N CYS A 123 -8.33 0.25 1.92
CA CYS A 123 -7.74 -0.91 2.58
C CYS A 123 -8.87 -1.67 3.25
N GLY A 124 -9.57 -2.45 2.44
CA GLY A 124 -10.69 -3.26 2.86
C GLY A 124 -11.30 -3.87 1.62
N ALA A 125 -11.53 -5.17 1.67
CA ALA A 125 -12.31 -5.89 0.67
C ALA A 125 -13.68 -5.19 0.50
N ALA A 126 -13.78 -4.24 -0.42
CA ALA A 126 -15.01 -3.58 -0.82
C ALA A 126 -15.31 -3.88 -2.29
N PHE A 127 -15.15 -5.15 -2.66
CA PHE A 127 -15.94 -5.80 -3.70
C PHE A 127 -16.31 -7.18 -3.17
N GLY A 128 -17.48 -7.25 -2.55
CA GLY A 128 -18.29 -8.46 -2.54
C GLY A 128 -19.12 -8.52 -3.81
#